data_AF-A0A8T9S8G5-F1
#
_entry.id   AF-A0A8T9S8G5-F1
#
_cell.length_a   1.000
_cell.length_b   1.000
_cell.length_c   1.000
_cell.angle_alpha   90.00
_cell.angle_beta   90.00
_cell.angle_gamma   90.00
#
_symmetry.space_group_name_H-M   'P 1'
#
loop_
_entity.id
_entity.type
_entity.pdbx_description
1 polymer ?
#
loop_
_entity_poly.entity_id
_entity_poly.type
_entity_poly.pdbx_seq_one_letter_code
_entity_poly.pdbx_strand_id
1 'polypeptide(L)'
;MNRLLPLTSVLLGLVACQSTPDTPNAPDVAAPAAATSGPAQTGPLDPEHIEASMVSVEGLPKGEISTAELTRQLGRPARVAKGAVECGGVLATEKSPVGDIWYYGKTIYEVNGSRAILTGFDVTTGKYRGKIGQLVLNQNTTFEDVRRFFPKAAKAVDTPATGRPGEEMYLPFYEKNVPMDGSLNLLFKQGRLQEVLFFSPC
;
A
#
# COMPACT_ATOMS: atom_id res chain seq x y z
N MET A 1 23.68 -48.62 -1.86
CA MET A 1 23.61 -48.90 -0.41
C MET A 1 22.45 -48.13 0.17
N ASN A 2 21.32 -48.82 0.37
CA ASN A 2 20.11 -48.32 1.03
C ASN A 2 20.38 -48.11 2.53
N ARG A 3 19.98 -46.97 3.08
CA ARG A 3 19.63 -46.86 4.51
C ARG A 3 18.42 -45.93 4.68
N LEU A 4 17.25 -46.58 4.71
CA LEU A 4 16.01 -46.12 5.34
C LEU A 4 16.17 -46.18 6.86
N LEU A 5 15.76 -45.14 7.58
CA LEU A 5 15.50 -45.13 9.03
C LEU A 5 14.42 -44.06 9.33
N PRO A 6 13.65 -44.16 10.43
CA PRO A 6 12.20 -44.38 10.36
C PRO A 6 11.34 -43.23 10.92
N LEU A 7 10.06 -43.27 10.54
CA LEU A 7 8.95 -42.55 11.18
C LEU A 7 8.84 -42.91 12.66
N THR A 8 8.61 -41.90 13.50
CA THR A 8 7.94 -42.06 14.79
C THR A 8 6.78 -41.07 14.88
N SER A 9 5.58 -41.62 14.73
CA SER A 9 4.31 -40.99 15.06
C SER A 9 4.15 -40.93 16.56
N VAL A 10 3.98 -39.74 17.12
CA VAL A 10 3.52 -39.56 18.50
C VAL A 10 2.08 -39.07 18.43
N LEU A 11 1.14 -40.03 18.46
CA LEU A 11 -0.25 -39.81 18.82
C LEU A 11 -0.32 -39.82 20.35
N LEU A 12 -0.78 -38.74 20.96
CA LEU A 12 -1.12 -38.72 22.38
C LEU A 12 -2.37 -37.87 22.62
N GLY A 13 -3.40 -38.57 23.11
CA GLY A 13 -4.28 -38.07 24.17
C GLY A 13 -5.47 -37.20 23.76
N LEU A 14 -6.59 -37.86 23.46
CA LEU A 14 -7.93 -37.33 23.73
C LEU A 14 -8.08 -37.13 25.25
N VAL A 15 -8.39 -35.90 25.69
CA VAL A 15 -9.10 -35.67 26.95
C VAL A 15 -10.26 -34.74 26.64
N ALA A 16 -11.47 -35.32 26.64
CA ALA A 16 -12.71 -34.57 26.73
C ALA A 16 -12.93 -34.20 28.20
N CYS A 17 -12.95 -32.89 28.49
CA CYS A 17 -13.53 -32.37 29.73
C CYS A 17 -14.69 -31.45 29.35
N GLN A 18 -15.90 -32.01 29.41
CA GLN A 18 -17.14 -31.25 29.53
C GLN A 18 -17.23 -30.75 30.96
N SER A 19 -17.26 -29.43 31.15
CA SER A 19 -17.64 -28.79 32.41
C SER A 19 -18.20 -27.41 32.09
N THR A 20 -19.51 -27.30 31.99
CA THR A 20 -20.22 -26.03 32.23
C THR A 20 -20.40 -25.88 33.73
N PRO A 21 -20.06 -24.71 34.29
CA PRO A 21 -21.10 -24.02 35.05
C PRO A 21 -21.06 -22.48 34.98
N ASP A 22 -22.28 -21.94 35.05
CA ASP A 22 -22.72 -20.72 35.71
C ASP A 22 -22.10 -19.36 35.37
N THR A 23 -22.93 -18.60 34.65
CA THR A 23 -22.91 -17.16 34.45
C THR A 23 -22.79 -16.39 35.77
N PRO A 24 -21.73 -15.59 35.95
CA PRO A 24 -21.72 -14.52 36.94
C PRO A 24 -22.39 -13.29 36.35
N ASN A 25 -23.40 -12.74 37.03
CA ASN A 25 -23.91 -11.40 36.78
C ASN A 25 -22.76 -10.38 36.90
N ALA A 26 -22.41 -9.74 35.79
CA ALA A 26 -21.53 -8.57 35.79
C ALA A 26 -22.34 -7.31 36.14
N PRO A 27 -21.79 -6.40 36.96
CA PRO A 27 -22.43 -5.13 37.30
C PRO A 27 -22.55 -4.23 36.07
N ASP A 28 -23.63 -3.44 36.05
CA ASP A 28 -23.96 -2.41 35.06
C ASP A 28 -22.76 -1.46 34.87
N VAL A 29 -21.99 -1.65 33.79
CA VAL A 29 -20.96 -0.72 33.36
C VAL A 29 -21.63 0.28 32.43
N ALA A 30 -21.73 1.52 32.91
CA ALA A 30 -22.20 2.66 32.15
C ALA A 30 -21.58 2.70 30.74
N ALA A 31 -22.44 2.84 29.74
CA ALA A 31 -22.05 3.00 28.34
C ALA A 31 -20.98 4.10 28.18
N PRO A 32 -19.92 3.87 27.38
CA PRO A 32 -18.99 4.93 27.02
C PRO A 32 -19.74 6.05 26.32
N ALA A 33 -19.52 7.28 26.79
CA ALA A 33 -20.04 8.48 26.14
C ALA A 33 -19.65 8.48 24.66
N ALA A 34 -20.66 8.67 23.80
CA ALA A 34 -20.50 8.79 22.37
C ALA A 34 -19.43 9.85 22.05
N ALA A 35 -18.40 9.45 21.31
CA ALA A 35 -17.42 10.36 20.77
C ALA A 35 -18.13 11.41 19.92
N THR A 36 -17.98 12.68 20.31
CA THR A 36 -18.45 13.82 19.54
C THR A 36 -17.65 13.87 18.24
N SER A 37 -18.22 13.32 17.17
CA SER A 37 -17.74 13.48 15.80
C SER A 37 -17.80 14.97 15.45
N GLY A 38 -16.62 15.58 15.27
CA GLY A 38 -16.50 16.90 14.65
C GLY A 38 -17.10 16.91 13.24
N PRO A 39 -17.39 18.09 12.68
CA PRO A 39 -18.13 18.21 11.43
C PRO A 39 -17.41 17.45 10.31
N ALA A 40 -18.07 16.41 9.82
CA ALA A 40 -17.72 15.68 8.62
C ALA A 40 -17.78 16.64 7.43
N GLN A 41 -16.70 16.68 6.64
CA GLN A 41 -16.69 17.39 5.37
C GLN A 41 -17.78 16.80 4.48
N THR A 42 -18.67 17.67 4.02
CA THR A 42 -19.91 17.36 3.32
C THR A 42 -19.68 17.16 1.83
N GLY A 43 -19.88 15.92 1.39
CA GLY A 43 -20.07 15.49 0.00
C GLY A 43 -19.81 13.99 -0.10
N PRO A 44 -20.69 13.17 -0.71
CA PRO A 44 -20.34 11.79 -1.01
C PRO A 44 -19.27 11.84 -2.11
N LEU A 45 -18.01 11.66 -1.74
CA LEU A 45 -17.01 11.17 -2.69
C LEU A 45 -17.60 9.87 -3.25
N ASP A 46 -17.76 9.79 -4.58
CA ASP A 46 -18.09 8.51 -5.21
C ASP A 46 -17.03 7.51 -4.71
N PRO A 47 -17.42 6.40 -4.05
CA PRO A 47 -16.46 5.44 -3.53
C PRO A 47 -15.54 4.87 -4.61
N GLU A 48 -15.88 5.02 -5.89
CA GLU A 48 -15.04 4.65 -7.04
C GLU A 48 -13.93 5.68 -7.36
N HIS A 49 -14.04 6.91 -6.87
CA HIS A 49 -13.08 7.97 -7.14
C HIS A 49 -11.93 7.92 -6.15
N ILE A 50 -10.73 7.70 -6.67
CA ILE A 50 -9.52 7.73 -5.86
C ILE A 50 -8.90 9.10 -6.00
N GLU A 51 -9.10 9.94 -5.00
CA GLU A 51 -8.35 11.18 -4.90
C GLU A 51 -6.93 10.90 -4.41
N ALA A 52 -5.94 11.67 -4.88
CA ALA A 52 -4.57 11.57 -4.37
C ALA A 52 -4.51 11.80 -2.85
N SER A 53 -5.43 12.61 -2.30
CA SER A 53 -5.61 12.89 -0.87
C SER A 53 -5.99 11.65 -0.05
N MET A 54 -6.62 10.65 -0.68
CA MET A 54 -7.02 9.40 -0.03
C MET A 54 -5.85 8.44 0.19
N VAL A 55 -4.69 8.73 -0.43
CA VAL A 55 -3.51 7.87 -0.32
C VAL A 55 -2.65 8.29 0.86
N SER A 56 -2.49 7.35 1.79
CA SER A 56 -1.51 7.46 2.88
C SER A 56 -0.56 6.28 2.87
N VAL A 57 0.65 6.50 3.34
CA VAL A 57 1.67 5.46 3.55
C VAL A 57 2.15 5.56 4.99
N GLU A 58 2.13 4.44 5.70
CA GLU A 58 2.38 4.40 7.16
C GLU A 58 1.50 5.37 7.95
N GLY A 59 0.27 5.60 7.50
CA GLY A 59 -0.70 6.48 8.16
C GLY A 59 -0.44 7.98 7.97
N LEU A 60 0.60 8.36 7.23
CA LEU A 60 0.86 9.75 6.85
C LEU A 60 0.37 9.99 5.42
N PRO A 61 -0.21 11.17 5.11
CA PRO A 61 -0.51 11.55 3.73
C PRO A 61 0.74 11.40 2.86
N LYS A 62 0.58 10.93 1.62
CA LYS A 62 1.68 10.96 0.66
C LYS A 62 2.12 12.42 0.49
N GLY A 63 3.36 12.71 0.89
CA GLY A 63 3.88 14.06 0.90
C GLY A 63 5.38 14.09 0.69
N GLU A 64 5.86 15.30 0.39
CA GLU A 64 7.29 15.57 0.26
C GLU A 64 7.96 15.57 1.64
N ILE A 65 9.16 15.00 1.69
CA ILE A 65 10.05 15.07 2.85
C ILE A 65 11.41 15.61 2.41
N SER A 66 12.25 16.00 3.36
CA SER A 66 13.62 16.38 3.03
C SER A 66 14.50 15.15 2.74
N THR A 67 15.52 15.29 1.90
CA THR A 67 16.52 14.22 1.68
C THR A 67 17.27 13.86 2.96
N ALA A 68 17.48 14.83 3.86
CA ALA A 68 18.05 14.61 5.18
C ALA A 68 17.13 13.75 6.06
N GLU A 69 15.82 14.04 6.07
CA GLU A 69 14.81 13.24 6.77
C GLU A 69 14.79 11.80 6.25
N LEU A 70 14.70 11.64 4.93
CA LEU A 70 14.70 10.33 4.27
C LEU A 70 15.93 9.52 4.67
N THR A 71 17.12 10.13 4.61
CA THR A 71 18.39 9.47 4.97
C THR A 71 18.43 9.12 6.45
N ARG A 72 17.88 9.96 7.33
CA ARG A 72 17.79 9.67 8.77
C ARG A 72 16.88 8.48 9.05
N GLN A 73 15.75 8.38 8.35
CA GLN A 73 14.77 7.31 8.55
C GLN A 73 15.20 5.97 7.96
N LEU A 74 15.79 5.99 6.76
CA LEU A 74 16.04 4.77 5.97
C LEU A 74 17.52 4.44 5.78
N GLY A 75 18.43 5.32 6.22
CA GLY A 75 19.85 5.18 5.96
C GLY A 75 20.21 5.54 4.52
N ARG A 76 21.29 4.95 4.00
CA ARG A 76 21.73 5.16 2.62
C ARG A 76 20.89 4.32 1.66
N PRO A 77 20.53 4.85 0.47
CA PRO A 77 19.85 4.06 -0.56
C PRO A 77 20.74 2.90 -1.02
N ALA A 78 20.13 1.77 -1.35
CA ALA A 78 20.80 0.60 -1.91
C ALA A 78 21.33 0.87 -3.33
N ARG A 79 20.61 1.71 -4.10
CA ARG A 79 21.00 2.15 -5.44
C ARG A 79 20.49 3.57 -5.69
N VAL A 80 21.27 4.35 -6.43
CA VAL A 80 20.86 5.67 -6.94
C VAL A 80 21.00 5.66 -8.45
N ALA A 81 19.91 5.94 -9.17
CA ALA A 81 19.93 6.20 -10.60
C ALA A 81 19.94 7.73 -10.80
N LYS A 82 21.12 8.26 -11.10
CA LYS A 82 21.32 9.70 -11.23
C LYS A 82 20.70 10.23 -12.51
N GLY A 83 20.02 11.38 -12.42
CA GLY A 83 19.40 12.03 -13.57
C GLY A 83 18.27 11.21 -14.23
N ALA A 84 17.73 10.20 -13.54
CA ALA A 84 16.73 9.29 -14.11
C ALA A 84 15.32 9.89 -14.17
N VAL A 85 15.11 11.08 -13.59
CA VAL A 85 13.84 11.81 -13.63
C VAL A 85 13.88 12.78 -14.79
N GLU A 86 13.57 12.28 -15.99
CA GLU A 86 13.68 13.06 -17.22
C GLU A 86 12.36 13.74 -17.62
N CYS A 87 11.21 13.15 -17.23
CA CYS A 87 9.86 13.69 -17.46
C CYS A 87 8.86 13.04 -16.47
N GLY A 88 7.73 13.71 -16.22
CA GLY A 88 6.70 13.20 -15.29
C GLY A 88 7.11 13.16 -13.81
N GLY A 89 8.27 13.71 -13.46
CA GLY A 89 8.73 13.81 -12.06
C GLY A 89 7.87 14.76 -11.25
N VAL A 90 7.43 14.32 -10.07
CA VAL A 90 6.57 15.11 -9.19
C VAL A 90 7.31 16.32 -8.62
N LEU A 91 8.63 16.24 -8.45
CA LEU A 91 9.47 17.32 -7.96
C LEU A 91 10.08 18.16 -9.09
N ALA A 92 9.82 17.80 -10.35
CA ALA A 92 10.35 18.51 -11.50
C ALA A 92 9.69 19.89 -11.64
N THR A 93 10.52 20.90 -11.87
CA THR A 93 10.10 22.27 -12.20
C THR A 93 10.96 22.77 -13.36
N GLU A 94 10.52 23.81 -14.07
CA GLU A 94 11.29 24.39 -15.19
C GLU A 94 12.73 24.81 -14.82
N LYS A 95 12.99 25.02 -13.53
CA LYS A 95 14.26 25.55 -13.00
C LYS A 95 15.02 24.55 -12.13
N SER A 96 14.44 23.40 -11.80
CA SER A 96 15.11 22.40 -10.96
C SER A 96 16.11 21.60 -11.78
N PRO A 97 17.24 21.16 -11.19
CA PRO A 97 18.11 20.19 -11.83
C PRO A 97 17.35 18.88 -12.13
N VAL A 98 17.92 18.06 -13.00
CA VAL A 98 17.39 16.71 -13.26
C VAL A 98 17.37 15.92 -11.95
N GLY A 99 16.23 15.30 -11.64
CA GLY A 99 16.07 14.51 -10.42
C GLY A 99 16.74 13.14 -10.51
N ASP A 100 17.04 12.58 -9.35
CA ASP A 100 17.53 11.22 -9.18
C ASP A 100 16.40 10.29 -8.73
N ILE A 101 16.56 9.00 -8.99
CA ILE A 101 15.74 7.96 -8.34
C ILE A 101 16.57 7.21 -7.31
N TRP A 102 16.11 7.19 -6.07
CA TRP A 102 16.73 6.48 -4.94
C TRP A 102 15.95 5.20 -4.64
N TYR A 103 16.65 4.07 -4.56
CA TYR A 103 16.07 2.76 -4.32
C TYR A 103 16.45 2.24 -2.94
N TYR A 104 15.45 1.85 -2.16
CA TYR A 104 15.58 1.13 -0.89
C TYR A 104 14.97 -0.27 -1.06
N GLY A 105 15.65 -1.10 -1.86
CA GLY A 105 15.05 -2.32 -2.40
C GLY A 105 14.08 -1.97 -3.53
N LYS A 106 12.82 -2.40 -3.38
CA LYS A 106 11.72 -2.10 -4.31
C LYS A 106 10.95 -0.83 -3.93
N THR A 107 11.24 -0.22 -2.78
CA THR A 107 10.71 1.10 -2.43
C THR A 107 11.54 2.18 -3.12
N ILE A 108 10.86 3.12 -3.78
CA ILE A 108 11.42 4.09 -4.70
C ILE A 108 11.03 5.50 -4.25
N TYR A 109 12.03 6.37 -4.19
CA TYR A 109 11.85 7.80 -4.00
C TYR A 109 12.39 8.57 -5.20
N GLU A 110 11.63 9.53 -5.68
CA GLU A 110 12.17 10.61 -6.49
C GLU A 110 12.87 11.61 -5.57
N VAL A 111 14.05 12.06 -5.97
CA VAL A 111 14.87 12.99 -5.20
C VAL A 111 15.34 14.12 -6.10
N ASN A 112 15.08 15.36 -5.69
CA ASN A 112 15.56 16.56 -6.37
C ASN A 112 16.12 17.57 -5.35
N GLY A 113 17.45 17.67 -5.28
CA GLY A 113 18.14 18.53 -4.32
C GLY A 113 17.85 18.14 -2.87
N SER A 114 17.18 19.03 -2.12
CA SER A 114 16.80 18.80 -0.73
C SER A 114 15.45 18.13 -0.55
N ARG A 115 14.71 17.86 -1.63
CA ARG A 115 13.35 17.32 -1.62
C ARG A 115 13.35 15.86 -2.05
N ALA A 116 12.50 15.06 -1.42
CA ALA A 116 12.25 13.68 -1.77
C ALA A 116 10.76 13.38 -1.68
N ILE A 117 10.25 12.54 -2.57
CA ILE A 117 8.86 12.07 -2.53
C ILE A 117 8.80 10.60 -2.89
N LEU A 118 7.95 9.86 -2.17
CA LEU A 118 7.73 8.45 -2.43
C LEU A 118 7.00 8.27 -3.77
N THR A 119 7.60 7.50 -4.68
CA THR A 119 7.02 7.18 -6.00
C THR A 119 6.64 5.71 -6.14
N GLY A 120 7.09 4.86 -5.21
CA GLY A 120 6.59 3.50 -5.09
C GLY A 120 7.07 2.81 -3.82
N PHE A 121 6.34 1.82 -3.33
CA PHE A 121 6.74 1.06 -2.15
C PHE A 121 6.44 -0.43 -2.25
N ASP A 122 7.31 -1.20 -1.61
CA ASP A 122 7.22 -2.65 -1.47
C ASP A 122 6.40 -3.01 -0.23
N VAL A 123 5.32 -3.75 -0.42
CA VAL A 123 4.48 -4.22 0.69
C VAL A 123 4.94 -5.56 1.25
N THR A 124 5.77 -6.32 0.54
CA THR A 124 6.09 -7.73 0.85
C THR A 124 6.81 -7.93 2.18
N THR A 125 7.56 -6.92 2.62
CA THR A 125 8.29 -6.94 3.89
C THR A 125 7.42 -6.59 5.10
N GLY A 126 6.22 -6.04 4.87
CA GLY A 126 5.35 -5.50 5.92
C GLY A 126 5.84 -4.17 6.52
N LYS A 127 6.99 -3.65 6.09
CA LYS A 127 7.56 -2.35 6.52
C LYS A 127 6.76 -1.16 5.99
N TYR A 128 6.18 -1.31 4.80
CA TYR A 128 5.34 -0.30 4.17
C TYR A 128 3.94 -0.85 3.95
N ARG A 129 2.95 -0.02 4.24
CA ARG A 129 1.53 -0.23 4.06
C ARG A 129 0.93 1.05 3.54
N GLY A 130 0.13 0.91 2.49
CA GLY A 130 -0.67 2.00 1.97
C GLY A 130 -2.09 1.93 2.50
N LYS A 131 -2.83 3.02 2.30
CA LYS A 131 -4.29 3.00 2.29
C LYS A 131 -4.81 3.76 1.09
N ILE A 132 -5.94 3.32 0.54
CA ILE A 132 -6.75 4.07 -0.41
C ILE A 132 -8.17 4.11 0.17
N GLY A 133 -8.57 5.26 0.70
CA GLY A 133 -9.82 5.35 1.46
C GLY A 133 -9.81 4.37 2.64
N GLN A 134 -10.73 3.40 2.63
CA GLN A 134 -10.84 2.37 3.67
C GLN A 134 -9.99 1.11 3.39
N LEU A 135 -9.53 0.92 2.15
CA LEU A 135 -8.76 -0.27 1.77
C LEU A 135 -7.31 -0.12 2.25
N VAL A 136 -6.83 -1.11 3.01
CA VAL A 136 -5.40 -1.24 3.35
C VAL A 136 -4.68 -1.97 2.23
N LEU A 137 -3.59 -1.38 1.74
CA LEU A 137 -2.66 -1.99 0.81
C LEU A 137 -1.48 -2.59 1.58
N ASN A 138 -1.39 -3.92 1.60
CA ASN A 138 -0.31 -4.66 2.24
C ASN A 138 -0.07 -5.99 1.51
N GLN A 139 0.85 -6.83 2.02
CA GLN A 139 1.21 -8.10 1.40
C GLN A 139 0.06 -9.13 1.29
N ASN A 140 -1.04 -8.93 2.03
CA ASN A 140 -2.20 -9.80 1.99
C ASN A 140 -3.27 -9.32 1.02
N THR A 141 -3.20 -8.08 0.53
CA THR A 141 -4.17 -7.50 -0.40
C THR A 141 -4.20 -8.31 -1.71
N THR A 142 -5.40 -8.69 -2.14
CA THR A 142 -5.66 -9.41 -3.39
C THR A 142 -6.30 -8.51 -4.44
N PHE A 143 -6.36 -9.00 -5.69
CA PHE A 143 -7.04 -8.30 -6.78
C PHE A 143 -8.54 -8.12 -6.47
N GLU A 144 -9.15 -9.14 -5.89
CA GLU A 144 -10.55 -9.22 -5.49
C GLU A 144 -10.86 -8.25 -4.34
N ASP A 145 -9.93 -8.08 -3.40
CA ASP A 145 -10.07 -7.07 -2.35
C ASP A 145 -10.18 -5.68 -2.97
N VAL A 146 -9.30 -5.33 -3.91
CA VAL A 146 -9.37 -4.03 -4.58
C VAL A 146 -10.66 -3.86 -5.37
N ARG A 147 -11.08 -4.89 -6.14
CA ARG A 147 -12.35 -4.89 -6.89
C ARG A 147 -13.59 -4.76 -6.01
N ARG A 148 -13.55 -5.20 -4.75
CA ARG A 148 -14.68 -5.02 -3.83
C ARG A 148 -14.87 -3.54 -3.44
N PHE A 149 -13.79 -2.76 -3.36
CA PHE A 149 -13.86 -1.34 -3.02
C PHE A 149 -14.00 -0.44 -4.26
N PHE A 150 -13.41 -0.83 -5.39
CA PHE A 150 -13.37 -0.02 -6.62
C PHE A 150 -13.74 -0.82 -7.88
N PRO A 151 -14.92 -1.48 -7.96
CA PRO A 151 -15.26 -2.43 -9.03
C PRO A 151 -15.22 -1.84 -10.44
N LYS A 152 -15.38 -0.52 -10.64
CA LYS A 152 -15.31 0.10 -11.97
C LYS A 152 -13.88 0.47 -12.35
N ALA A 153 -13.11 1.00 -11.41
CA ALA A 153 -11.73 1.44 -11.62
C ALA A 153 -10.75 0.26 -11.65
N ALA A 154 -10.99 -0.78 -10.86
CA ALA A 154 -10.13 -1.95 -10.68
C ALA A 154 -10.19 -2.93 -11.86
N LYS A 155 -9.66 -2.51 -13.00
CA LYS A 155 -9.53 -3.34 -14.20
C LYS A 155 -8.13 -3.93 -14.30
N ALA A 156 -8.06 -5.19 -14.72
CA ALA A 156 -6.78 -5.79 -15.06
C ALA A 156 -6.25 -5.12 -16.32
N VAL A 157 -4.94 -4.90 -16.35
CA VAL A 157 -4.29 -4.38 -17.55
C VAL A 157 -4.27 -5.49 -18.60
N ASP A 158 -4.75 -5.17 -19.82
CA ASP A 158 -4.84 -6.14 -20.92
C ASP A 158 -3.44 -6.63 -21.36
N THR A 159 -2.46 -5.74 -21.35
CA THR A 159 -1.06 -6.03 -21.66
C THR A 159 -0.17 -5.51 -20.52
N PRO A 160 -0.06 -6.26 -19.42
CA PRO A 160 0.71 -5.83 -18.25
C PRO A 160 2.20 -5.84 -18.58
N ALA A 161 2.97 -4.92 -17.99
CA ALA A 161 4.41 -4.83 -18.18
C ALA A 161 5.15 -6.10 -17.71
N THR A 162 4.52 -6.87 -16.81
CA THR A 162 5.01 -8.18 -16.34
C THR A 162 4.82 -9.30 -17.38
N GLY A 163 4.04 -9.07 -18.44
CA GLY A 163 3.71 -10.05 -19.47
C GLY A 163 2.71 -11.12 -19.04
N ARG A 164 2.09 -11.00 -17.85
CA ARG A 164 1.14 -11.97 -17.30
C ARG A 164 -0.20 -11.31 -16.93
N PRO A 165 -1.31 -11.70 -17.57
CA PRO A 165 -2.63 -11.17 -17.24
C PRO A 165 -2.95 -11.28 -15.74
N GLY A 166 -3.55 -10.22 -15.18
CA GLY A 166 -3.95 -10.19 -13.77
C GLY A 166 -2.83 -9.92 -12.76
N GLU A 167 -1.60 -9.67 -13.22
CA GLU A 167 -0.49 -9.24 -12.35
C GLU A 167 -0.37 -7.72 -12.22
N GLU A 168 -1.19 -6.95 -12.93
CA GLU A 168 -1.16 -5.48 -12.88
C GLU A 168 -2.57 -4.89 -12.95
N MET A 169 -2.79 -3.84 -12.16
CA MET A 169 -4.03 -3.06 -12.11
C MET A 169 -3.69 -1.57 -12.03
N TYR A 170 -4.39 -0.76 -12.83
CA TYR A 170 -4.27 0.70 -12.78
C TYR A 170 -5.54 1.31 -12.21
N LEU A 171 -5.36 2.12 -11.18
CA LEU A 171 -6.42 2.89 -10.55
C LEU A 171 -6.20 4.38 -10.88
N PRO A 172 -7.01 5.00 -11.77
CA PRO A 172 -6.84 6.39 -12.14
C PRO A 172 -7.05 7.32 -10.95
N PHE A 173 -6.25 8.38 -10.87
CA PHE A 173 -6.46 9.44 -9.88
C PHE A 173 -7.47 10.47 -10.37
N TYR A 174 -8.17 11.09 -9.42
CA TYR A 174 -9.06 12.21 -9.66
C TYR A 174 -8.69 13.40 -8.78
N GLU A 175 -8.89 14.60 -9.29
CA GLU A 175 -8.88 15.84 -8.51
C GLU A 175 -10.19 16.58 -8.73
N LYS A 176 -10.98 16.78 -7.66
CA LYS A 176 -12.29 17.47 -7.74
C LYS A 176 -13.21 16.86 -8.82
N ASN A 177 -13.24 15.53 -8.91
CA ASN A 177 -13.97 14.74 -9.91
C ASN A 177 -13.48 14.88 -11.36
N VAL A 178 -12.30 15.44 -11.59
CA VAL A 178 -11.66 15.47 -12.91
C VAL A 178 -10.60 14.35 -12.96
N PRO A 179 -10.63 13.44 -13.95
CA PRO A 179 -9.57 12.46 -14.15
C PRO A 179 -8.22 13.17 -14.31
N MET A 180 -7.24 12.73 -13.55
CA MET A 180 -5.85 13.11 -13.74
C MET A 180 -5.18 12.13 -14.69
N ASP A 181 -4.10 12.56 -15.32
CA ASP A 181 -3.30 11.69 -16.19
C ASP A 181 -2.45 10.67 -15.38
N GLY A 182 -2.44 10.79 -14.05
CA GLY A 182 -1.76 9.86 -13.15
C GLY A 182 -2.63 8.69 -12.67
N SER A 183 -1.96 7.63 -12.21
CA SER A 183 -2.61 6.45 -11.65
C SER A 183 -1.83 5.84 -10.50
N LEU A 184 -2.55 5.09 -9.65
CA LEU A 184 -1.95 4.16 -8.73
C LEU A 184 -1.86 2.79 -9.39
N ASN A 185 -0.65 2.31 -9.63
CA ASN A 185 -0.41 1.02 -10.25
C ASN A 185 -0.13 -0.02 -9.16
N LEU A 186 -0.91 -1.08 -9.15
CA LEU A 186 -0.81 -2.18 -8.20
C LEU A 186 -0.25 -3.40 -8.90
N LEU A 187 0.90 -3.88 -8.44
CA LEU A 187 1.56 -5.07 -8.99
C LEU A 187 1.31 -6.27 -8.09
N PHE A 188 0.74 -7.31 -8.69
CA PHE A 188 0.41 -8.57 -8.04
C PHE A 188 1.31 -9.69 -8.54
N LYS A 189 1.63 -10.62 -7.64
CA LYS A 189 2.30 -11.87 -8.00
C LYS A 189 1.62 -13.00 -7.25
N GLN A 190 1.22 -14.04 -7.98
CA GLN A 190 0.49 -15.18 -7.41
C GLN A 190 -0.76 -14.73 -6.60
N GLY A 191 -1.48 -13.71 -7.10
CA GLY A 191 -2.70 -13.19 -6.48
C GLY A 191 -2.49 -12.30 -5.25
N ARG A 192 -1.25 -11.94 -4.90
CA ARG A 192 -0.92 -11.08 -3.75
C ARG A 192 -0.21 -9.82 -4.19
N LEU A 193 -0.58 -8.68 -3.60
CA LEU A 193 0.06 -7.40 -3.83
C LEU A 193 1.53 -7.46 -3.44
N GLN A 194 2.39 -6.98 -4.32
CA GLN A 194 3.84 -6.92 -4.15
C GLN A 194 4.29 -5.48 -4.00
N GLU A 195 3.84 -4.62 -4.91
CA GLU A 195 4.33 -3.26 -5.05
C GLU A 195 3.17 -2.33 -5.40
N VAL A 196 3.29 -1.10 -4.91
CA VAL A 196 2.39 0.01 -5.20
C VAL A 196 3.22 1.12 -5.82
N LEU A 197 2.88 1.54 -7.03
CA LEU A 197 3.59 2.58 -7.77
C LEU A 197 2.66 3.78 -8.00
N PHE A 198 3.20 4.98 -7.83
CA PHE A 198 2.54 6.23 -8.16
C PHE A 198 3.01 6.65 -9.55
N PHE A 199 2.19 6.40 -10.55
CA PHE A 199 2.51 6.72 -11.93
C PHE A 199 2.01 8.11 -12.29
N SER A 200 2.89 8.88 -12.94
CA SER A 200 2.55 10.13 -13.62
C SER A 200 3.17 10.06 -15.02
N PRO A 201 2.41 10.33 -16.08
CA PRO A 201 2.95 10.34 -17.42
C PRO A 201 3.85 11.55 -17.64
N CYS A 202 4.66 11.40 -18.67
CA CYS A 202 5.24 12.49 -19.43
C CYS A 202 4.23 12.88 -20.52
#